data_AF-Q1DBU5-F1
#
_entry.id   AF-Q1DBU5-F1
#
_cell.length_a   1.000
_cell.length_b   1.000
_cell.length_c   1.000
_cell.angle_alpha   90.00
_cell.angle_beta   90.00
_cell.angle_gamma   90.00
#
_symmetry.space_group_name_H-M   'P 1'
#
loop_
_entity.id
_entity.type
_entity.pdbx_description
1 polymer ?
#
loop_
_entity_poly.entity_id
_entity_poly.type
_entity_poly.pdbx_seq_one_letter_code
_entity_poly.pdbx_strand_id
1 'polypeptide(L)'
;MSLLDDLLKKGSLHTPCGTAARRAALKAKLTNSGATEVVSGDLKLSEGDDRVLEASRVVVKGNLVLEDQSRLLVAGDLEVEGSIIHEGFDYALLFTGGALSAKNLLFHGELVSLGPITVQQVAWTYYNDYSTYSDSLKARIVVAADRFDAVDDVQADHHFNGHPSDIREALAKQLSADVVDADGDWSYEEIAKHLLRGRALLR
;
A
#
# COMPACT_ATOMS: atom_id res chain seq x y z
N MET A 1 7.69 -25.65 1.61
CA MET A 1 7.69 -24.25 1.15
C MET A 1 6.25 -23.85 0.98
N SER A 2 5.86 -22.74 1.58
CA SER A 2 4.51 -22.21 1.40
C SER A 2 4.39 -21.52 0.05
N LEU A 3 3.14 -21.27 -0.38
CA LEU A 3 2.89 -20.49 -1.60
C LEU A 3 3.49 -19.08 -1.50
N LEU A 4 3.54 -18.49 -0.30
CA LEU A 4 4.14 -17.19 -0.07
C LEU A 4 5.66 -17.22 -0.30
N ASP A 5 6.35 -18.28 0.13
CA ASP A 5 7.78 -18.45 -0.15
C ASP A 5 8.05 -18.52 -1.67
N ASP A 6 7.14 -19.11 -2.44
CA ASP A 6 7.26 -19.16 -3.91
C ASP A 6 7.00 -17.80 -4.58
N LEU A 7 6.09 -16.99 -4.02
CA LEU A 7 5.81 -15.64 -4.48
C LEU A 7 6.98 -14.70 -4.20
N LEU A 8 7.64 -14.83 -3.04
CA LEU A 8 8.84 -14.04 -2.70
C LEU A 8 9.98 -14.18 -3.71
N LYS A 9 10.09 -15.33 -4.38
CA LYS A 9 11.12 -15.59 -5.39
C LYS A 9 10.84 -14.91 -6.73
N LYS A 10 9.68 -14.26 -6.90
CA LYS A 10 9.33 -13.54 -8.12
C LYS A 10 9.86 -12.12 -8.04
N GLY A 11 10.44 -11.64 -9.15
CA GLY A 11 10.83 -10.22 -9.26
C GLY A 11 9.64 -9.27 -9.45
N SER A 12 8.45 -9.80 -9.73
CA SER A 12 7.17 -9.09 -9.73
C SER A 12 6.02 -10.09 -9.70
N LEU A 13 4.92 -9.71 -9.07
CA LEU A 13 3.67 -10.43 -8.97
C LEU A 13 2.65 -10.04 -10.05
N HIS A 14 3.03 -9.26 -11.06
CA HIS A 14 2.19 -8.95 -12.22
C HIS A 14 1.62 -10.20 -12.91
N THR A 15 2.49 -11.18 -13.22
CA THR A 15 2.05 -12.40 -13.90
C THR A 15 1.01 -13.17 -13.06
N PRO A 16 1.20 -13.41 -11.75
CA PRO A 16 0.20 -14.09 -10.93
C PRO A 16 -0.98 -13.22 -10.45
N CYS A 17 -0.94 -11.89 -10.51
CA CYS A 17 -1.95 -11.01 -9.90
C CYS A 17 -2.54 -9.93 -10.83
N GLY A 18 -2.05 -9.82 -12.06
CA GLY A 18 -2.37 -8.72 -12.98
C GLY A 18 -3.80 -8.65 -13.48
N THR A 19 -4.66 -9.62 -13.15
CA THR A 19 -6.09 -9.59 -13.48
C THR A 19 -6.92 -10.16 -12.33
N ALA A 20 -8.19 -9.76 -12.23
CA ALA A 20 -9.14 -10.30 -11.26
C ALA A 20 -9.16 -11.83 -11.23
N ALA A 21 -9.23 -12.46 -12.41
CA ALA A 21 -9.25 -13.92 -12.53
C ALA A 21 -7.97 -14.57 -11.98
N ARG A 22 -6.80 -13.95 -12.20
CA ARG A 22 -5.52 -14.44 -11.68
C ARG A 22 -5.44 -14.27 -10.16
N ARG A 23 -5.87 -13.12 -9.63
CA ARG A 23 -5.97 -12.90 -8.17
C ARG A 23 -6.91 -13.89 -7.50
N ALA A 24 -8.10 -14.11 -8.06
CA ALA A 24 -9.04 -15.10 -7.55
C ALA A 24 -8.46 -16.52 -7.56
N ALA A 25 -7.78 -16.91 -8.65
CA ALA A 25 -7.12 -18.20 -8.75
C ALA A 25 -5.95 -18.35 -7.75
N LEU A 26 -5.21 -17.28 -7.48
CA LEU A 26 -4.15 -17.26 -6.47
C LEU A 26 -4.75 -17.39 -5.06
N LYS A 27 -5.79 -16.61 -4.75
CA LYS A 27 -6.51 -16.63 -3.47
C LYS A 27 -7.04 -18.02 -3.13
N ALA A 28 -7.62 -18.71 -4.11
CA ALA A 28 -8.15 -20.06 -3.92
C ALA A 28 -7.09 -21.12 -3.55
N LYS A 29 -5.81 -20.85 -3.83
CA LYS A 29 -4.68 -21.74 -3.49
C LYS A 29 -4.00 -21.37 -2.18
N LEU A 30 -4.25 -20.16 -1.69
CA LEU A 30 -3.59 -19.63 -0.52
C LEU A 30 -4.21 -20.24 0.74
N THR A 31 -3.36 -20.74 1.62
CA THR A 31 -3.74 -21.25 2.93
C THR A 31 -3.18 -20.34 4.00
N ASN A 32 -3.89 -20.22 5.12
CA ASN A 32 -3.39 -19.56 6.31
C ASN A 32 -3.55 -20.49 7.52
N SER A 33 -2.91 -20.12 8.62
CA SER A 33 -2.91 -20.86 9.88
C SER A 33 -4.22 -20.76 10.67
N GLY A 34 -5.17 -19.91 10.26
CA GLY A 34 -6.36 -19.56 11.04
C GLY A 34 -6.10 -18.70 12.28
N ALA A 35 -4.83 -18.37 12.57
CA ALA A 35 -4.44 -17.58 13.72
C ALA A 35 -4.42 -16.07 13.40
N THR A 36 -4.64 -15.25 14.42
CA THR A 36 -4.43 -13.80 14.34
C THR A 36 -3.10 -13.44 14.98
N GLU A 37 -2.32 -12.61 14.30
CA GLU A 37 -1.09 -12.00 14.83
C GLU A 37 -1.34 -10.53 15.13
N VAL A 38 -0.84 -10.04 16.27
CA VAL A 38 -0.97 -8.64 16.68
C VAL A 38 0.43 -8.08 16.92
N VAL A 39 0.77 -7.01 16.21
CA VAL A 39 1.96 -6.19 16.47
C VAL A 39 1.51 -4.98 17.28
N SER A 40 1.99 -4.88 18.53
CA SER A 40 1.49 -3.92 19.51
C SER A 40 1.85 -2.45 19.23
N GLY A 41 2.64 -2.18 18.20
CA GLY A 41 3.05 -0.83 17.80
C GLY A 41 3.43 -0.81 16.33
N ASP A 42 4.41 0.02 15.98
CA ASP A 42 4.91 0.10 14.61
C ASP A 42 5.59 -1.21 14.20
N LEU A 43 5.29 -1.67 12.98
CA LEU A 43 6.03 -2.73 12.31
C LEU A 43 6.94 -2.08 11.26
N LYS A 44 8.25 -2.23 11.44
CA LYS A 44 9.25 -1.75 10.51
C LYS A 44 10.01 -2.92 9.89
N LEU A 45 10.17 -2.92 8.57
CA LEU A 45 11.04 -3.82 7.84
C LEU A 45 12.15 -3.00 7.18
N SER A 46 13.38 -3.45 7.38
CA SER A 46 14.58 -2.79 6.87
C SER A 46 14.96 -3.33 5.49
N GLU A 47 15.94 -2.70 4.86
CA GLU A 47 16.44 -3.16 3.56
C GLU A 47 16.85 -4.63 3.56
N GLY A 48 16.32 -5.38 2.58
CA GLY A 48 16.55 -6.82 2.43
C GLY A 48 15.77 -7.72 3.40
N ASP A 49 14.95 -7.15 4.28
CA ASP A 49 14.12 -7.93 5.21
C ASP A 49 12.90 -8.51 4.48
N ASP A 50 12.84 -9.84 4.45
CA ASP A 50 11.67 -10.60 4.02
C ASP A 50 10.90 -11.12 5.24
N ARG A 51 9.62 -10.77 5.32
CA ARG A 51 8.73 -11.30 6.36
C ARG A 51 7.50 -11.95 5.74
N VAL A 52 7.33 -13.23 6.04
CA VAL A 52 6.17 -14.04 5.68
C VAL A 52 5.35 -14.33 6.92
N LEU A 53 4.07 -13.95 6.91
CA LEU A 53 3.12 -14.17 7.98
C LEU A 53 1.98 -15.05 7.49
N GLU A 54 1.99 -16.31 7.90
CA GLU A 54 0.95 -17.30 7.58
C GLU A 54 -0.35 -17.09 8.40
N ALA A 55 -0.50 -15.95 9.08
CA ALA A 55 -1.68 -15.61 9.87
C ALA A 55 -2.91 -15.38 8.98
N SER A 56 -4.10 -15.74 9.48
CA SER A 56 -5.38 -15.41 8.82
C SER A 56 -5.70 -13.92 8.93
N ARG A 57 -5.13 -13.23 9.91
CA ARG A 57 -5.21 -11.79 10.10
C ARG A 57 -3.96 -11.28 10.81
N VAL A 58 -3.42 -10.18 10.34
CA VAL A 58 -2.35 -9.42 11.00
C VAL A 58 -2.87 -8.04 11.35
N VAL A 59 -2.74 -7.65 12.61
CA VAL A 59 -3.13 -6.32 13.10
C VAL A 59 -1.90 -5.58 13.60
N VAL A 60 -1.55 -4.48 12.94
CA VAL A 60 -0.48 -3.57 13.35
C VAL A 60 -1.13 -2.38 14.05
N LYS A 61 -0.89 -2.23 15.36
CA LYS A 61 -1.48 -1.16 16.19
C LYS A 61 -0.87 0.23 15.92
N GLY A 62 0.27 0.28 15.22
CA GLY A 62 0.93 1.51 14.80
C GLY A 62 0.99 1.65 13.28
N ASN A 63 2.09 2.21 12.80
CA ASN A 63 2.42 2.30 11.37
C ASN A 63 3.06 1.00 10.87
N LEU A 64 2.87 0.72 9.59
CA LEU A 64 3.66 -0.26 8.86
C LEU A 64 4.64 0.49 7.95
N VAL A 65 5.93 0.30 8.18
CA VAL A 65 7.01 1.00 7.45
C VAL A 65 7.84 -0.03 6.71
N LEU A 66 7.89 0.08 5.39
CA LEU A 66 8.75 -0.74 4.53
C LEU A 66 9.85 0.17 3.98
N GLU A 67 11.10 -0.09 4.38
CA GLU A 67 12.26 0.52 3.75
C GLU A 67 12.54 -0.15 2.39
N ASP A 68 13.44 0.44 1.61
CA ASP A 68 13.84 -0.01 0.28
C ASP A 68 14.14 -1.50 0.26
N GLN A 69 13.71 -2.23 -0.78
CA GLN A 69 13.99 -3.67 -0.92
C GLN A 69 13.43 -4.59 0.19
N SER A 70 12.55 -4.08 1.06
CA SER A 70 11.85 -4.90 2.07
C SER A 70 10.56 -5.51 1.53
N ARG A 71 10.19 -6.68 2.06
CA ARG A 71 9.04 -7.46 1.56
C ARG A 71 8.19 -8.03 2.69
N LEU A 72 6.90 -7.71 2.71
CA LEU A 72 5.91 -8.28 3.63
C LEU A 72 4.86 -9.07 2.86
N LEU A 73 4.72 -10.35 3.17
CA LEU A 73 3.64 -11.19 2.66
C LEU A 73 2.78 -11.69 3.81
N VAL A 74 1.49 -11.40 3.77
CA VAL A 74 0.50 -11.86 4.74
C VAL A 74 -0.48 -12.81 4.05
N ALA A 75 -0.68 -14.02 4.60
CA ALA A 75 -1.56 -15.03 4.01
C ALA A 75 -3.05 -14.66 4.08
N GLY A 76 -3.44 -13.85 5.06
CA GLY A 76 -4.80 -13.39 5.27
C GLY A 76 -4.95 -11.88 5.19
N ASP A 77 -5.82 -11.34 6.04
CA ASP A 77 -6.09 -9.90 6.09
C ASP A 77 -4.94 -9.13 6.77
N LEU A 78 -4.69 -7.91 6.32
CA LEU A 78 -3.79 -6.96 6.98
C LEU A 78 -4.56 -5.71 7.39
N GLU A 79 -4.53 -5.40 8.68
CA GLU A 79 -5.05 -4.18 9.24
C GLU A 79 -3.93 -3.39 9.89
N VAL A 80 -3.78 -2.14 9.46
CA VAL A 80 -2.82 -1.19 10.03
C VAL A 80 -3.62 -0.03 10.61
N GLU A 81 -3.62 0.12 11.92
CA GLU A 81 -4.39 1.20 12.57
C GLU A 81 -3.81 2.59 12.24
N GLY A 82 -2.50 2.65 12.00
CA GLY A 82 -1.79 3.83 11.49
C GLY A 82 -1.72 3.86 9.96
N SER A 83 -0.57 4.29 9.46
CA SER A 83 -0.32 4.43 8.02
C SER A 83 0.59 3.32 7.51
N ILE A 84 0.38 2.91 6.27
CA ILE A 84 1.34 2.10 5.51
C ILE A 84 2.24 3.07 4.73
N ILE A 85 3.55 2.93 4.91
CA ILE A 85 4.52 3.91 4.44
C ILE A 85 5.69 3.18 3.79
N HIS A 86 5.94 3.50 2.53
CA HIS A 86 7.15 3.17 1.80
C HIS A 86 7.40 4.32 0.83
N GLU A 87 8.42 5.13 1.11
CA GLU A 87 8.83 6.29 0.31
C GLU A 87 9.95 5.97 -0.70
N GLY A 88 10.44 4.73 -0.68
CA GLY A 88 11.57 4.27 -1.48
C GLY A 88 11.29 4.23 -2.97
N PHE A 89 12.33 4.37 -3.78
CA PHE A 89 12.25 4.17 -5.24
C PHE A 89 12.64 2.74 -5.65
N ASP A 90 13.28 2.00 -4.74
CA ASP A 90 13.62 0.60 -4.95
C ASP A 90 12.42 -0.32 -4.69
N TYR A 91 12.45 -1.51 -5.30
CA TYR A 91 11.38 -2.49 -5.18
C TYR A 91 11.10 -2.93 -3.73
N ALA A 92 10.04 -2.43 -3.11
CA ALA A 92 9.41 -3.09 -1.97
C ALA A 92 8.20 -3.92 -2.43
N LEU A 93 7.84 -4.95 -1.65
CA LEU A 93 6.65 -5.76 -1.88
C LEU A 93 5.76 -5.76 -0.63
N LEU A 94 4.50 -5.37 -0.80
CA LEU A 94 3.45 -5.61 0.18
C LEU A 94 2.37 -6.49 -0.44
N PHE A 95 2.17 -7.68 0.11
CA PHE A 95 1.18 -8.64 -0.35
C PHE A 95 0.23 -9.04 0.77
N THR A 96 -1.07 -9.05 0.49
CA THR A 96 -2.11 -9.58 1.37
C THR A 96 -2.97 -10.59 0.64
N GLY A 97 -3.11 -11.77 1.24
CA GLY A 97 -4.01 -12.82 0.75
C GLY A 97 -5.49 -12.53 0.97
N GLY A 98 -5.79 -11.60 1.87
CA GLY A 98 -7.11 -11.09 2.17
C GLY A 98 -7.24 -9.59 1.89
N ALA A 99 -8.11 -8.94 2.64
CA ALA A 99 -8.32 -7.49 2.58
C ALA A 99 -7.14 -6.74 3.22
N LEU A 100 -6.92 -5.51 2.74
CA LEU A 100 -5.96 -4.58 3.31
C LEU A 100 -6.69 -3.34 3.80
N SER A 101 -6.41 -2.91 5.04
CA SER A 101 -6.96 -1.68 5.59
C SER A 101 -5.92 -0.84 6.33
N ALA A 102 -6.00 0.48 6.15
CA ALA A 102 -5.11 1.43 6.77
C ALA A 102 -5.76 2.81 6.98
N LYS A 103 -5.17 3.67 7.81
CA LYS A 103 -5.55 5.08 7.90
C LYS A 103 -5.13 5.84 6.63
N ASN A 104 -3.87 5.69 6.25
CA ASN A 104 -3.29 6.21 5.01
C ASN A 104 -2.42 5.12 4.37
N LEU A 105 -2.20 5.25 3.08
CA LEU A 105 -1.33 4.38 2.31
C LEU A 105 -0.45 5.27 1.42
N LEU A 106 0.86 5.25 1.65
CA LEU A 106 1.88 5.81 0.78
C LEU A 106 2.80 4.65 0.41
N PHE A 107 2.73 4.17 -0.83
CA PHE A 107 3.46 2.97 -1.21
C PHE A 107 4.00 3.07 -2.64
N HIS A 108 5.32 3.19 -2.73
CA HIS A 108 6.08 3.28 -3.98
C HIS A 108 6.61 1.92 -4.51
N GLY A 109 6.18 0.81 -3.92
CA GLY A 109 6.57 -0.56 -4.31
C GLY A 109 5.47 -1.31 -5.04
N GLU A 110 5.61 -2.62 -5.19
CA GLU A 110 4.54 -3.49 -5.68
C GLU A 110 3.56 -3.81 -4.54
N LEU A 111 2.29 -3.45 -4.73
CA LEU A 111 1.22 -3.68 -3.76
C LEU A 111 0.21 -4.68 -4.31
N VAL A 112 0.01 -5.80 -3.61
CA VAL A 112 -0.99 -6.80 -3.97
C VAL A 112 -1.94 -7.00 -2.81
N SER A 113 -3.24 -6.85 -3.07
CA SER A 113 -4.30 -7.29 -2.17
C SER A 113 -5.25 -8.20 -2.92
N LEU A 114 -5.35 -9.47 -2.49
CA LEU A 114 -6.32 -10.42 -3.04
C LEU A 114 -7.74 -10.25 -2.45
N GLY A 115 -7.92 -9.27 -1.58
CA GLY A 115 -9.20 -8.69 -1.17
C GLY A 115 -9.29 -7.20 -1.48
N PRO A 116 -10.35 -6.51 -1.02
CA PRO A 116 -10.48 -5.08 -1.17
C PRO A 116 -9.41 -4.31 -0.38
N ILE A 117 -8.98 -3.18 -0.92
CA ILE A 117 -8.17 -2.18 -0.21
C ILE A 117 -9.11 -1.10 0.32
N THR A 118 -9.10 -0.87 1.64
CA THR A 118 -9.88 0.20 2.29
C THR A 118 -8.97 1.13 3.09
N VAL A 119 -8.80 2.35 2.61
CA VAL A 119 -7.99 3.38 3.25
C VAL A 119 -8.89 4.49 3.76
N GLN A 120 -8.70 4.94 5.00
CA GLN A 120 -9.61 5.93 5.59
C GLN A 120 -9.49 7.32 4.98
N GLN A 121 -8.28 7.71 4.58
CA GLN A 121 -7.97 9.07 4.13
C GLN A 121 -7.37 9.03 2.71
N VAL A 122 -6.05 8.89 2.60
CA VAL A 122 -5.34 9.00 1.32
C VAL A 122 -4.71 7.67 0.95
N ALA A 123 -5.02 7.19 -0.25
CA ALA A 123 -4.31 6.10 -0.90
C ALA A 123 -3.44 6.65 -2.03
N TRP A 124 -2.13 6.60 -1.81
CA TRP A 124 -1.10 7.03 -2.72
C TRP A 124 -0.31 5.79 -3.16
N THR A 125 -0.71 5.23 -4.28
CA THR A 125 -0.30 3.89 -4.72
C THR A 125 0.52 3.91 -6.02
N TYR A 126 0.90 5.10 -6.46
CA TYR A 126 1.07 5.39 -7.88
C TYR A 126 2.07 6.53 -8.08
N TYR A 127 3.27 6.36 -7.54
CA TYR A 127 4.52 6.87 -8.11
C TYR A 127 5.57 5.78 -7.86
N ASN A 128 5.13 4.54 -8.03
CA ASN A 128 5.93 3.35 -7.96
C ASN A 128 6.41 3.03 -9.37
N ASP A 129 7.66 2.62 -9.54
CA ASP A 129 8.09 1.93 -10.76
C ASP A 129 7.41 0.53 -10.91
N TYR A 130 6.45 0.24 -10.03
CA TYR A 130 5.78 -1.03 -9.81
C TYR A 130 4.26 -0.83 -9.87
N SER A 131 3.44 -1.82 -9.50
CA SER A 131 2.00 -1.75 -9.74
C SER A 131 1.20 -2.11 -8.49
N THR A 132 -0.01 -1.57 -8.41
CA THR A 132 -1.02 -1.97 -7.42
C THR A 132 -2.06 -2.91 -8.04
N TYR A 133 -2.35 -3.99 -7.33
CA TYR A 133 -3.28 -5.04 -7.74
C TYR A 133 -4.34 -5.27 -6.67
N SER A 134 -5.60 -4.98 -7.00
CA SER A 134 -6.75 -5.32 -6.16
C SER A 134 -8.03 -5.33 -6.99
N ASP A 135 -9.06 -6.04 -6.52
CA ASP A 135 -10.38 -5.98 -7.14
C ASP A 135 -11.07 -4.63 -6.87
N SER A 136 -10.77 -3.98 -5.74
CA SER A 136 -11.31 -2.64 -5.45
C SER A 136 -10.44 -1.87 -4.47
N LEU A 137 -10.43 -0.55 -4.64
CA LEU A 137 -9.78 0.39 -3.75
C LEU A 137 -10.74 1.49 -3.35
N LYS A 138 -10.93 1.68 -2.05
CA LYS A 138 -11.73 2.75 -1.48
C LYS A 138 -10.88 3.65 -0.60
N ALA A 139 -10.94 4.96 -0.86
CA ALA A 139 -10.33 6.00 -0.02
C ALA A 139 -11.13 7.31 -0.10
N ARG A 140 -10.79 8.32 0.70
CA ARG A 140 -11.31 9.68 0.43
C ARG A 140 -10.62 10.28 -0.77
N ILE A 141 -9.29 10.14 -0.81
CA ILE A 141 -8.46 10.59 -1.92
C ILE A 141 -7.64 9.41 -2.43
N VAL A 142 -7.66 9.24 -3.75
CA VAL A 142 -6.78 8.32 -4.47
C VAL A 142 -5.87 9.12 -5.37
N VAL A 143 -4.56 8.91 -5.24
CA VAL A 143 -3.55 9.54 -6.07
C VAL A 143 -2.89 8.50 -6.96
N ALA A 144 -3.02 8.74 -8.27
CA ALA A 144 -2.69 7.88 -9.38
C ALA A 144 -1.68 8.56 -10.36
N ALA A 145 -0.39 8.67 -10.04
CA ALA A 145 0.64 9.34 -10.87
C ALA A 145 1.65 8.46 -11.65
N ASP A 146 1.46 8.33 -12.96
CA ASP A 146 2.41 7.72 -13.94
C ASP A 146 2.69 6.18 -13.98
N ARG A 147 1.69 5.26 -14.06
CA ARG A 147 1.64 3.97 -14.85
C ARG A 147 0.41 3.06 -14.58
N PHE A 148 0.26 1.97 -15.36
CA PHE A 148 -0.88 1.03 -15.37
C PHE A 148 -1.10 0.27 -14.03
N ASP A 149 -2.05 0.73 -13.22
CA ASP A 149 -2.64 -0.06 -12.14
C ASP A 149 -3.71 -1.03 -12.66
N ALA A 150 -3.77 -2.22 -12.05
CA ALA A 150 -4.83 -3.21 -12.29
C ALA A 150 -5.76 -3.27 -11.07
N VAL A 151 -6.31 -2.10 -10.73
CA VAL A 151 -7.38 -1.93 -9.75
C VAL A 151 -8.71 -1.79 -10.50
N ASP A 152 -9.61 -2.76 -10.35
CA ASP A 152 -10.80 -2.84 -11.21
C ASP A 152 -11.88 -1.81 -10.85
N ASP A 153 -12.03 -1.49 -9.56
CA ASP A 153 -13.00 -0.50 -9.05
C ASP A 153 -12.34 0.48 -8.06
N VAL A 154 -12.40 1.78 -8.36
CA VAL A 154 -11.84 2.85 -7.51
C VAL A 154 -12.97 3.74 -7.02
N GLN A 155 -13.15 3.79 -5.69
CA GLN A 155 -14.16 4.61 -5.01
C GLN A 155 -13.48 5.70 -4.19
N ALA A 156 -13.58 6.95 -4.64
CA ALA A 156 -12.98 8.09 -3.96
C ALA A 156 -13.80 9.37 -4.12
N ASP A 157 -13.73 10.25 -3.13
CA ASP A 157 -14.28 11.62 -3.23
C ASP A 157 -13.47 12.41 -4.28
N HIS A 158 -12.15 12.21 -4.28
CA HIS A 158 -11.23 12.75 -5.26
C HIS A 158 -10.29 11.66 -5.80
N HIS A 159 -10.21 11.55 -7.12
CA HIS A 159 -9.28 10.67 -7.80
C HIS A 159 -8.39 11.51 -8.73
N PHE A 160 -7.11 11.64 -8.35
CA PHE A 160 -6.12 12.41 -9.10
C PHE A 160 -5.32 11.44 -9.97
N ASN A 161 -5.58 11.43 -11.27
CA ASN A 161 -4.87 10.58 -12.22
C ASN A 161 -4.07 11.42 -13.22
N GLY A 162 -2.77 11.16 -13.34
CA GLY A 162 -1.87 11.88 -14.23
C GLY A 162 -0.52 12.16 -13.58
N HIS A 163 0.45 12.61 -14.38
CA HIS A 163 1.79 12.90 -13.89
C HIS A 163 1.75 13.90 -12.71
N PRO A 164 2.66 13.82 -11.70
CA PRO A 164 2.61 14.69 -10.53
C PRO A 164 2.54 16.18 -10.85
N SER A 165 3.20 16.63 -11.94
CA SER A 165 3.13 18.02 -12.41
C SER A 165 1.73 18.49 -12.75
N ASP A 166 0.88 17.58 -13.22
CA ASP A 166 -0.44 17.90 -13.75
C ASP A 166 -1.50 17.92 -12.64
N ILE A 167 -1.31 17.08 -11.63
CA ILE A 167 -2.22 16.97 -10.49
C ILE A 167 -1.82 17.85 -9.30
N ARG A 168 -0.60 18.38 -9.30
CA ARG A 168 0.03 19.10 -8.17
C ARG A 168 -0.88 20.16 -7.55
N GLU A 169 -1.35 21.12 -8.35
CA GLU A 169 -2.11 22.26 -7.84
C GLU A 169 -3.45 21.81 -7.24
N ALA A 170 -4.12 20.85 -7.87
CA ALA A 170 -5.40 20.34 -7.43
C ALA A 170 -5.25 19.50 -6.14
N LEU A 171 -4.18 18.72 -6.03
CA LEU A 171 -3.87 17.91 -4.86
C LEU A 171 -3.43 18.77 -3.67
N ALA A 172 -2.60 19.81 -3.89
CA ALA A 172 -2.15 20.73 -2.85
C ALA A 172 -3.31 21.45 -2.13
N LYS A 173 -4.44 21.65 -2.83
CA LYS A 173 -5.69 22.20 -2.23
C LYS A 173 -6.35 21.26 -1.23
N GLN A 174 -6.07 19.96 -1.31
CA GLN A 174 -6.59 18.93 -0.41
C GLN A 174 -5.66 18.67 0.77
N LEU A 175 -4.34 18.87 0.57
CA LEU A 175 -3.32 18.61 1.59
C LEU A 175 -3.28 19.70 2.67
N SER A 176 -2.99 19.29 3.90
CA SER A 176 -2.73 20.18 5.03
C SER A 176 -1.64 21.19 4.68
N ALA A 177 -1.76 22.42 5.19
CA ALA A 177 -0.76 23.46 5.00
C ALA A 177 0.61 23.10 5.61
N ASP A 178 0.67 22.14 6.53
CA ASP A 178 1.93 21.65 7.09
C ASP A 178 2.70 20.72 6.13
N VAL A 179 2.01 20.15 5.14
CA VAL A 179 2.57 19.21 4.14
C VAL A 179 3.00 19.93 2.86
N VAL A 180 2.46 21.13 2.64
CA VAL A 180 2.66 21.92 1.44
C VAL A 180 3.60 23.09 1.77
N ASP A 181 4.63 23.31 0.97
CA ASP A 181 5.55 24.42 1.16
C ASP A 181 4.96 25.77 0.72
N ALA A 182 5.75 26.84 0.88
CA ALA A 182 5.32 28.21 0.57
C ALA A 182 4.94 28.42 -0.91
N ASP A 183 5.50 27.60 -1.81
CA ASP A 183 5.25 27.65 -3.25
C ASP A 183 4.11 26.72 -3.68
N GLY A 184 3.48 26.01 -2.73
CA GLY A 184 2.42 25.07 -3.02
C GLY A 184 2.93 23.67 -3.40
N ASP A 185 4.23 23.41 -3.22
CA ASP A 185 4.85 22.12 -3.53
C ASP A 185 4.79 21.15 -2.35
N TRP A 186 4.98 19.87 -2.62
CA TRP A 186 5.01 18.80 -1.63
C TRP A 186 5.99 17.72 -2.11
N SER A 187 6.60 17.02 -1.16
CA SER A 187 7.49 15.89 -1.46
C SER A 187 7.00 14.62 -0.78
N TYR A 188 7.29 13.46 -1.38
CA TYR A 188 6.99 12.16 -0.78
C TYR A 188 7.65 11.99 0.59
N GLU A 189 8.87 12.53 0.74
CA GLU A 189 9.61 12.51 2.00
C GLU A 189 8.87 13.28 3.12
N GLU A 190 8.37 14.48 2.82
CA GLU A 190 7.63 15.26 3.83
C GLU A 190 6.26 14.65 4.13
N ILE A 191 5.60 14.04 3.14
CA ILE A 191 4.38 13.26 3.34
C ILE A 191 4.66 12.06 4.26
N ALA A 192 5.71 11.27 3.99
CA ALA A 192 6.10 10.13 4.81
C ALA A 192 6.41 10.54 6.25
N LYS A 193 7.18 11.61 6.46
CA LYS A 193 7.46 12.19 7.79
C LYS A 193 6.18 12.60 8.52
N HIS A 194 5.21 13.21 7.82
CA HIS A 194 3.92 13.56 8.41
C HIS A 194 3.12 12.33 8.83
N LEU A 195 3.08 11.31 7.97
CA LEU A 195 2.40 10.05 8.22
C LEU A 195 2.99 9.29 9.42
N LEU A 196 4.32 9.20 9.50
CA LEU A 196 5.04 8.58 10.62
C LEU A 196 4.67 9.22 11.96
N ARG A 197 4.48 10.55 11.96
CA ARG A 197 4.08 11.31 13.15
C ARG A 197 2.57 11.26 13.45
N GLY A 198 1.80 10.50 12.67
CA GLY A 198 0.35 10.36 12.80
C GLY A 198 -0.44 11.64 12.49
N ARG A 199 0.20 12.64 11.86
CA ARG A 199 -0.42 13.93 11.55
C ARG A 199 -1.44 13.77 10.42
N ALA A 200 -2.41 14.67 10.38
CA ALA A 200 -3.39 14.70 9.29
C ALA A 200 -2.70 15.15 8.00
N LEU A 201 -2.90 14.38 6.92
CA LEU A 201 -2.47 14.79 5.58
C LEU A 201 -3.46 15.73 4.91
N LEU A 202 -4.74 15.61 5.24
CA LEU A 202 -5.81 16.38 4.61
C LEU A 202 -6.21 17.56 5.48
N ARG A 203 -6.72 18.61 4.83
CA ARG A 203 -7.31 19.79 5.48
C ARG A 203 -8.59 19.47 6.24
#